data_AF-A0A238YEH2-F1
#
_entry.id   AF-A0A238YEH2-F1
#
_cell.length_a   1.000
_cell.length_b   1.000
_cell.length_c   1.000
_cell.angle_alpha   90.00
_cell.angle_beta   90.00
_cell.angle_gamma   90.00
#
_symmetry.space_group_name_H-M   'P 1'
#
loop_
_entity.id
_entity.type
_entity.pdbx_description
1 polymer ?
#
loop_
_entity_poly.entity_id
_entity_poly.type
_entity_poly.pdbx_seq_one_letter_code
_entity_poly.pdbx_strand_id
1 'polypeptide(L)'
;MAADAETSTGGSKDQEQQAAGSRAAPGHSGSDDAMHSASAPGAETWISSLMLTPRETEKLVIYQVAELARRRRERGLKLNFPESIALICEALLEAARDGRSVAEAAEIGKQVLSRDDVMPGVPAMVTLVQVEATFPTGLQLVSVPDPIS
;
A
#
# COMPACT_ATOMS: atom_id res chain seq x y z
N MET A 1 56.08 33.15 23.99
CA MET A 1 55.77 32.92 25.42
C MET A 1 55.03 31.60 25.49
N ALA A 2 55.76 30.51 25.78
CA ALA A 2 55.77 29.78 27.07
C ALA A 2 54.51 28.88 27.21
N ALA A 3 54.62 27.54 27.14
CA ALA A 3 54.82 26.58 28.26
C ALA A 3 53.54 26.48 29.13
N ASP A 4 52.93 25.36 29.58
CA ASP A 4 53.33 24.04 30.13
C ASP A 4 52.02 23.17 30.22
N ALA A 5 51.99 21.85 29.98
CA ALA A 5 52.28 20.68 30.85
C ALA A 5 51.07 20.07 31.63
N GLU A 6 51.21 18.76 31.91
CA GLU A 6 50.24 17.68 32.16
C GLU A 6 49.67 17.56 33.59
N THR A 7 48.62 16.73 33.78
CA THR A 7 48.53 15.50 34.67
C THR A 7 47.05 15.09 34.88
N SER A 8 46.58 13.86 34.65
CA SER A 8 46.84 12.52 35.24
C SER A 8 46.08 12.21 36.54
N THR A 9 45.09 11.31 36.46
CA THR A 9 44.68 10.27 37.45
C THR A 9 43.50 9.49 36.83
N GLY A 10 43.33 8.17 36.82
CA GLY A 10 43.92 7.03 37.54
C GLY A 10 42.76 6.09 37.95
N GLY A 11 42.81 4.80 37.62
CA GLY A 11 41.77 3.84 38.08
C GLY A 11 41.82 2.45 37.44
N SER A 12 42.76 1.62 37.90
CA SER A 12 42.86 0.17 37.63
C SER A 12 42.01 -0.64 38.62
N LYS A 13 41.51 -1.83 38.24
CA LYS A 13 41.56 -3.07 39.05
C LYS A 13 40.92 -4.27 38.34
N ASP A 14 41.78 -5.20 37.96
CA ASP A 14 41.50 -6.63 37.83
C ASP A 14 41.24 -7.28 39.21
N GLN A 15 40.35 -8.27 39.25
CA GLN A 15 40.28 -9.37 40.24
C GLN A 15 39.49 -10.52 39.57
N GLU A 16 40.14 -11.56 39.03
CA GLU A 16 40.51 -12.84 39.68
C GLU A 16 39.29 -13.56 40.33
N GLN A 17 38.77 -14.67 39.80
CA GLN A 17 39.12 -16.09 40.07
C GLN A 17 37.88 -16.92 39.59
N GLN A 18 37.86 -18.19 39.16
CA GLN A 18 38.66 -19.37 39.47
C GLN A 18 38.30 -20.54 38.51
N ALA A 19 39.08 -21.62 38.63
CA ALA A 19 39.30 -22.72 37.70
C ALA A 19 38.19 -23.78 37.47
N ALA A 20 38.24 -24.33 36.26
CA ALA A 20 38.15 -25.73 35.82
C ALA A 20 37.53 -26.82 36.75
N GLY A 21 36.61 -27.59 36.17
CA GLY A 21 36.18 -28.91 36.63
C GLY A 21 35.61 -29.76 35.49
N SER A 22 36.40 -30.74 35.03
CA SER A 22 36.07 -31.75 34.01
C SER A 22 35.09 -32.81 34.52
N ARG A 23 34.12 -33.21 33.69
CA ARG A 23 33.51 -34.56 33.75
C ARG A 23 32.81 -34.91 32.44
N ALA A 24 33.15 -36.07 31.85
CA ALA A 24 32.57 -36.58 30.61
C ALA A 24 31.48 -37.65 30.83
N ALA A 25 30.57 -37.72 29.84
CA ALA A 25 29.67 -38.81 29.41
C ALA A 25 28.40 -39.09 30.28
N PRO A 26 27.25 -39.57 29.71
CA PRO A 26 27.15 -40.42 28.51
C PRO A 26 26.09 -40.03 27.46
N GLY A 27 26.17 -40.69 26.29
CA GLY A 27 25.23 -40.55 25.18
C GLY A 27 23.80 -40.95 25.54
N HIS A 28 22.85 -40.32 24.87
CA HIS A 28 21.52 -40.84 24.64
C HIS A 28 21.31 -40.94 23.14
N SER A 29 21.36 -42.18 22.66
CA SER A 29 20.75 -42.63 21.42
C SER A 29 19.25 -42.34 21.49
N GLY A 30 18.77 -41.45 20.63
CA GLY A 30 17.35 -41.13 20.52
C GLY A 30 17.08 -40.54 19.14
N SER A 31 16.79 -41.42 18.19
CA SER A 31 16.02 -41.18 16.95
C SER A 31 16.27 -39.86 16.21
N ASP A 32 17.05 -39.93 15.13
CA ASP A 32 17.07 -39.02 13.98
C ASP A 32 15.71 -39.03 13.22
N ASP A 33 14.59 -38.89 13.94
CA ASP A 33 13.28 -38.75 13.33
C ASP A 33 12.90 -37.28 13.25
N ALA A 34 13.12 -36.74 12.05
CA ALA A 34 12.38 -35.64 11.46
C ALA A 34 12.48 -34.27 12.14
N MET A 35 13.66 -33.67 12.11
CA MET A 35 13.75 -32.21 11.92
C MET A 35 13.93 -31.89 10.44
N HIS A 36 12.86 -32.09 9.66
CA HIS A 36 12.65 -31.20 8.52
C HIS A 36 12.36 -29.82 9.11
N SER A 37 13.39 -28.98 9.19
CA SER A 37 13.25 -27.56 9.51
C SER A 37 12.26 -26.96 8.52
N ALA A 38 11.02 -26.76 8.95
CA ALA A 38 10.00 -26.06 8.19
C ALA A 38 10.40 -24.58 8.13
N SER A 39 11.28 -24.27 7.18
CA SER A 39 11.47 -22.91 6.69
C SER A 39 10.10 -22.44 6.21
N ALA A 40 9.60 -21.35 6.79
CA ALA A 40 8.35 -20.75 6.34
C ALA A 40 8.42 -20.54 4.82
N PRO A 41 7.40 -20.95 4.03
CA PRO A 41 7.45 -20.78 2.58
C PRO A 41 7.70 -19.32 2.25
N GLY A 42 8.84 -19.09 1.60
CA GLY A 42 9.44 -17.78 1.41
C GLY A 42 8.48 -16.78 0.77
N ALA A 43 8.60 -15.53 1.22
CA ALA A 43 7.88 -14.36 0.72
C ALA A 43 7.90 -14.21 -0.82
N GLU A 44 8.84 -14.89 -1.51
CA GLU A 44 9.06 -14.85 -2.96
C GLU A 44 7.88 -15.37 -3.79
N THR A 45 7.06 -16.30 -3.26
CA THR A 45 5.91 -16.83 -3.99
C THR A 45 4.69 -15.90 -3.93
N TRP A 46 4.58 -15.04 -2.91
CA TRP A 46 3.30 -14.41 -2.55
C TRP A 46 2.93 -13.18 -3.39
N ILE A 47 3.91 -12.41 -3.88
CA ILE A 47 3.61 -11.23 -4.73
C ILE A 47 3.17 -11.67 -6.13
N SER A 48 3.74 -12.76 -6.66
CA SER A 48 3.25 -13.43 -7.88
C SER A 48 1.88 -14.11 -7.67
N SER A 49 1.47 -14.33 -6.40
CA SER A 49 0.31 -15.14 -6.01
C SER A 49 -1.01 -14.38 -5.88
N LEU A 50 -1.09 -13.06 -6.13
CA LEU A 50 -2.40 -12.38 -6.13
C LEU A 50 -3.29 -12.81 -7.30
N MET A 51 -2.74 -13.54 -8.29
CA MET A 51 -3.46 -14.09 -9.44
C MET A 51 -4.32 -13.04 -10.15
N LEU A 52 -3.81 -11.81 -10.21
CA LEU A 52 -4.53 -10.70 -10.83
C LEU A 52 -4.64 -10.94 -12.32
N THR A 53 -5.85 -10.83 -12.83
CA THR A 53 -6.09 -10.70 -14.25
C THR A 53 -5.50 -9.38 -14.77
N PRO A 54 -5.19 -9.28 -16.07
CA PRO A 54 -4.76 -8.02 -16.67
C PRO A 54 -5.72 -6.86 -16.37
N ARG A 55 -7.04 -7.14 -16.38
CA ARG A 55 -8.08 -6.16 -16.07
C ARG A 55 -8.08 -5.70 -14.61
N GLU A 56 -7.78 -6.58 -13.67
CA GLU A 56 -7.61 -6.19 -12.26
C GLU A 56 -6.36 -5.35 -12.07
N THR A 57 -5.28 -5.65 -12.81
CA THR A 57 -4.06 -4.83 -12.82
C THR A 57 -4.33 -3.44 -13.39
N GLU A 58 -5.10 -3.33 -14.48
CA GLU A 58 -5.53 -2.03 -15.03
C GLU A 58 -6.33 -1.21 -14.02
N LYS A 59 -7.21 -1.85 -13.23
CA LYS A 59 -7.93 -1.17 -12.15
C LYS A 59 -6.98 -0.67 -11.07
N LEU A 60 -5.93 -1.41 -10.71
CA LEU A 60 -4.91 -0.92 -9.77
C LEU A 60 -4.18 0.33 -10.29
N VAL A 61 -3.98 0.45 -11.61
CA VAL A 61 -3.45 1.69 -12.21
C VAL A 61 -4.40 2.87 -11.97
N ILE A 62 -5.72 2.67 -12.05
CA ILE A 62 -6.71 3.71 -11.74
C ILE A 62 -6.51 4.23 -10.31
N TYR A 63 -6.40 3.34 -9.31
CA TYR A 63 -6.13 3.74 -7.92
C TYR A 63 -4.83 4.54 -7.80
N GLN A 64 -3.77 4.13 -8.50
CA GLN A 64 -2.51 4.85 -8.45
C GLN A 64 -2.61 6.27 -9.04
N VAL A 65 -3.35 6.43 -10.14
CA VAL A 65 -3.59 7.75 -10.75
C VAL A 65 -4.52 8.60 -9.87
N ALA A 66 -5.55 8.00 -9.28
CA ALA A 66 -6.47 8.67 -8.37
C ALA A 66 -5.74 9.20 -7.12
N GLU A 67 -4.86 8.40 -6.54
CA GLU A 67 -4.02 8.81 -5.41
C GLU A 67 -3.06 9.94 -5.78
N LEU A 68 -2.44 9.87 -6.97
CA LEU A 68 -1.61 10.96 -7.49
C LEU A 68 -2.43 12.25 -7.69
N ALA A 69 -3.66 12.13 -8.19
CA ALA A 69 -4.59 13.24 -8.38
C ALA A 69 -5.00 13.88 -7.05
N ARG A 70 -5.34 13.09 -6.03
CA ARG A 70 -5.63 13.56 -4.66
C ARG A 70 -4.48 14.41 -4.11
N ARG A 71 -3.26 13.88 -4.15
CA ARG A 71 -2.04 14.60 -3.69
C ARG A 71 -1.76 15.88 -4.49
N ARG A 72 -2.21 15.95 -5.75
CA ARG A 72 -2.13 17.17 -6.59
C ARG A 72 -3.17 18.20 -6.16
N ARG A 73 -4.41 17.76 -5.93
CA ARG A 73 -5.50 18.61 -5.47
C ARG A 73 -5.24 19.18 -4.07
N GLU A 74 -4.72 18.37 -3.15
CA GLU A 74 -4.40 18.76 -1.78
C GLU A 74 -3.35 19.88 -1.68
N ARG A 75 -2.43 19.96 -2.65
CA ARG A 75 -1.48 21.08 -2.77
C ARG A 75 -1.97 22.25 -3.63
N GLY A 76 -3.26 22.26 -3.97
CA GLY A 76 -3.94 23.37 -4.64
C GLY A 76 -3.94 23.34 -6.17
N LEU A 77 -3.58 22.21 -6.81
CA LEU A 77 -3.67 22.10 -8.27
C LEU A 77 -5.08 21.71 -8.71
N LYS A 78 -5.57 22.39 -9.76
CA LYS A 78 -6.76 21.96 -10.50
C LYS A 78 -6.43 20.72 -11.31
N LEU A 79 -7.33 19.74 -11.32
CA LEU A 79 -7.12 18.46 -11.96
C LEU A 79 -7.30 18.52 -13.48
N ASN A 80 -6.47 17.77 -14.20
CA ASN A 80 -6.63 17.58 -15.63
C ASN A 80 -7.62 16.43 -15.95
N PHE A 81 -7.80 16.14 -17.24
CA PHE A 81 -8.72 15.11 -17.73
C PHE A 81 -8.50 13.71 -17.13
N PRO A 82 -7.30 13.07 -17.25
CA PRO A 82 -7.11 11.72 -16.72
C PRO A 82 -7.17 11.65 -15.19
N GLU A 83 -6.73 12.70 -14.49
CA GLU A 83 -6.85 12.78 -13.02
C GLU A 83 -8.31 12.81 -12.56
N SER A 84 -9.15 13.56 -13.27
CA SER A 84 -10.57 13.69 -12.95
C SER A 84 -11.29 12.35 -13.14
N ILE A 85 -11.03 11.67 -14.27
CA ILE A 85 -11.60 10.35 -14.54
C ILE A 85 -11.15 9.33 -13.49
N ALA A 86 -9.86 9.33 -13.13
CA ALA A 86 -9.34 8.35 -12.18
C ALA A 86 -10.01 8.47 -10.79
N LEU A 87 -10.17 9.69 -10.27
CA LEU A 87 -10.87 9.90 -8.99
C LEU A 87 -12.33 9.48 -9.04
N ILE A 88 -13.04 9.76 -10.14
CA ILE A 88 -14.43 9.33 -10.30
C ILE A 88 -14.49 7.80 -10.36
N CYS A 89 -13.69 7.17 -11.22
CA CYS A 89 -13.65 5.71 -11.37
C CYS A 89 -13.32 5.01 -10.04
N GLU A 90 -12.35 5.51 -9.28
CA GLU A 90 -12.04 4.99 -7.97
C GLU A 90 -13.24 5.06 -7.02
N ALA A 91 -13.94 6.19 -6.95
CA ALA A 91 -15.12 6.32 -6.10
C ALA A 91 -16.22 5.30 -6.48
N LEU A 92 -16.37 5.00 -7.78
CA LEU A 92 -17.31 3.99 -8.25
C LEU A 92 -16.88 2.56 -7.86
N LEU A 93 -15.58 2.26 -7.98
CA LEU A 93 -15.02 0.96 -7.60
C LEU A 93 -15.15 0.73 -6.08
N GLU A 94 -14.87 1.75 -5.27
CA GLU A 94 -15.02 1.68 -3.81
C GLU A 94 -16.50 1.59 -3.40
N ALA A 95 -17.41 2.32 -4.05
CA ALA A 95 -18.84 2.19 -3.80
C ALA A 95 -19.34 0.76 -4.06
N ALA A 96 -18.88 0.13 -5.15
CA ALA A 96 -19.18 -1.27 -5.43
C ALA A 96 -18.60 -2.19 -4.35
N ARG A 97 -17.36 -1.94 -3.92
CA ARG A 97 -16.68 -2.71 -2.87
C ARG A 97 -17.39 -2.61 -1.51
N ASP A 98 -17.96 -1.45 -1.21
CA ASP A 98 -18.76 -1.17 -0.02
C ASP A 98 -20.17 -1.79 -0.08
N GLY A 99 -20.52 -2.43 -1.21
CA GLY A 99 -21.81 -3.09 -1.39
C GLY A 99 -22.96 -2.14 -1.69
N ARG A 100 -22.67 -0.92 -2.16
CA ARG A 100 -23.68 0.00 -2.68
C ARG A 100 -24.33 -0.58 -3.93
N SER A 101 -25.54 -0.13 -4.26
CA SER A 101 -26.17 -0.43 -5.54
C SER A 101 -25.48 0.33 -6.68
N VAL A 102 -25.66 -0.15 -7.93
CA VAL A 102 -25.17 0.55 -9.15
C VAL A 102 -25.69 1.98 -9.23
N ALA A 103 -26.95 2.20 -8.83
CA ALA A 103 -27.57 3.53 -8.83
C ALA A 103 -26.92 4.46 -7.80
N GLU A 104 -26.71 3.99 -6.56
CA GLU A 104 -26.01 4.76 -5.53
C GLU A 104 -24.56 5.07 -5.94
N ALA A 105 -23.85 4.10 -6.52
CA ALA A 105 -22.50 4.33 -7.04
C ALA A 105 -22.50 5.42 -8.12
N ALA A 106 -23.45 5.40 -9.06
CA ALA A 106 -23.55 6.43 -10.09
C ALA A 106 -23.82 7.82 -9.51
N GLU A 107 -24.66 7.93 -8.48
CA GLU A 107 -24.92 9.20 -7.80
C GLU A 107 -23.71 9.69 -6.99
N ILE A 108 -22.95 8.79 -6.34
CA ILE A 108 -21.66 9.12 -5.71
C ILE A 108 -20.70 9.70 -6.75
N GLY A 109 -20.63 9.09 -7.94
CA GLY A 109 -19.76 9.53 -9.05
C GLY A 109 -19.97 11.00 -9.45
N LYS A 110 -21.20 11.51 -9.38
CA LYS A 110 -21.55 12.92 -9.69
C LYS A 110 -21.14 13.91 -8.60
N GLN A 111 -20.82 13.42 -7.41
CA GLN A 111 -20.51 14.24 -6.24
C GLN A 111 -19.00 14.33 -5.96
N VAL A 112 -18.17 13.61 -6.74
CA VAL A 112 -16.73 13.50 -6.49
C VAL A 112 -15.99 14.80 -6.80
N LEU A 113 -16.37 15.48 -7.88
CA LEU A 113 -15.70 16.67 -8.38
C LEU A 113 -16.70 17.74 -8.80
N SER A 114 -16.42 18.97 -8.39
CA SER A 114 -17.04 20.17 -8.91
C SER A 114 -16.20 20.77 -10.05
N ARG A 115 -16.77 21.73 -10.78
CA ARG A 115 -16.04 22.58 -11.74
C ARG A 115 -14.83 23.29 -11.11
N ASP A 116 -14.88 23.56 -9.82
CA ASP A 116 -13.78 24.18 -9.09
C ASP A 116 -12.66 23.19 -8.72
N ASP A 117 -12.81 21.90 -8.94
CA ASP A 117 -11.72 20.96 -8.71
C ASP A 117 -10.82 20.76 -9.93
N VAL A 118 -11.29 21.19 -11.11
CA VAL A 118 -10.72 20.79 -12.40
C VAL A 118 -10.27 21.98 -13.26
N MET A 119 -9.42 21.72 -14.24
CA MET A 119 -8.95 22.71 -15.20
C MET A 119 -10.09 23.16 -16.14
N PRO A 120 -10.01 24.39 -16.72
CA PRO A 120 -10.97 24.84 -17.71
C PRO A 120 -11.11 23.86 -18.89
N GLY A 121 -12.34 23.62 -19.34
CA GLY A 121 -12.66 22.71 -20.44
C GLY A 121 -12.85 21.25 -20.02
N VAL A 122 -12.26 20.80 -18.91
CA VAL A 122 -12.41 19.40 -18.43
C VAL A 122 -13.87 18.99 -18.22
N PRO A 123 -14.76 19.80 -17.59
CA PRO A 123 -16.17 19.43 -17.42
C PRO A 123 -16.90 19.16 -18.74
N ALA A 124 -16.52 19.84 -19.82
CA ALA A 124 -17.12 19.65 -21.14
C ALA A 124 -16.53 18.44 -21.89
N MET A 125 -15.34 17.98 -21.51
CA MET A 125 -14.68 16.81 -22.09
C MET A 125 -15.12 15.51 -21.41
N VAL A 126 -15.35 15.54 -20.10
CA VAL A 126 -15.76 14.37 -19.31
C VAL A 126 -17.29 14.29 -19.30
N THR A 127 -17.89 13.90 -20.42
CA THR A 127 -19.36 13.80 -20.57
C THR A 127 -19.92 12.46 -20.10
N LEU A 128 -19.08 11.43 -20.05
CA LEU A 128 -19.45 10.09 -19.60
C LEU A 128 -18.24 9.40 -18.98
N VAL A 129 -18.40 8.86 -17.79
CA VAL A 129 -17.45 7.94 -17.15
C VAL A 129 -18.11 6.59 -16.99
N GLN A 130 -17.40 5.53 -17.39
CA GLN A 130 -17.86 4.16 -17.25
C GLN A 130 -16.77 3.29 -16.65
N VAL A 131 -17.14 2.41 -15.73
CA VAL A 131 -16.23 1.42 -15.15
C VAL A 131 -16.98 0.14 -14.82
N GLU A 132 -16.39 -1.00 -15.13
CA GLU A 132 -16.89 -2.30 -14.67
C GLU A 132 -16.40 -2.54 -13.24
N ALA A 133 -17.33 -2.65 -12.30
CA ALA A 133 -17.07 -2.86 -10.90
C ALA A 133 -17.72 -4.17 -10.41
N THR A 134 -17.10 -4.81 -9.41
CA THR A 134 -17.61 -6.06 -8.84
C THR A 134 -18.48 -5.71 -7.65
N PHE A 135 -19.79 -5.87 -7.82
CA PHE A 135 -20.79 -5.70 -6.77
C PHE A 135 -21.06 -7.03 -6.05
N PRO A 136 -21.75 -7.02 -4.90
CA PRO A 136 -22.22 -8.25 -4.25
C PRO A 136 -23.08 -9.14 -5.18
N THR A 137 -23.75 -8.52 -6.16
CA THR A 137 -24.57 -9.16 -7.20
C THR A 137 -23.77 -9.68 -8.39
N GLY A 138 -22.46 -9.40 -8.46
CA GLY A 138 -21.57 -9.77 -9.57
C GLY A 138 -20.97 -8.57 -10.30
N LEU A 139 -20.30 -8.84 -11.42
CA LEU A 139 -19.68 -7.80 -12.25
C LEU A 139 -20.75 -6.99 -12.99
N GLN A 140 -20.72 -5.66 -12.86
CA GLN A 140 -21.67 -4.76 -13.52
C GLN A 140 -20.95 -3.51 -14.04
N LEU A 141 -21.49 -2.91 -15.11
CA LEU A 141 -21.02 -1.64 -15.65
C LEU A 141 -21.73 -0.47 -14.96
N VAL A 142 -20.98 0.40 -14.29
CA VAL A 142 -21.50 1.67 -13.78
C VAL A 142 -21.28 2.75 -14.84
N SER A 143 -22.28 3.59 -15.08
CA SER A 143 -22.22 4.69 -16.04
C SER A 143 -22.66 5.98 -15.39
N VAL A 144 -21.83 7.01 -15.49
CA VAL A 144 -22.08 8.32 -14.91
C VAL A 144 -22.05 9.38 -16.01
N PRO A 145 -23.20 9.86 -16.48
CA PRO A 145 -23.26 10.99 -17.40
C PRO A 145 -22.98 12.29 -16.65
N ASP A 146 -22.27 13.20 -17.32
CA ASP A 146 -21.92 14.54 -16.84
C ASP A 146 -21.48 14.58 -15.35
N PRO A 147 -20.44 13.81 -14.96
CA PRO A 147 -20.07 13.60 -13.56
C PRO A 147 -19.49 14.83 -12.84
N ILE A 148 -19.19 15.92 -13.56
CA ILE A 148 -18.57 17.13 -13.00
C ILE A 148 -19.59 18.27 -13.05
N SER A 149 -20.10 18.67 -11.89
CA SER A 149 -21.13 19.71 -11.74
C SER A 149 -20.56 21.11 -11.50
#